data_AF-A0A7K6SB95-F1
#
_entry.id   AF-A0A7K6SB95-F1
#
_cell.length_a   1.000
_cell.length_b   1.000
_cell.length_c   1.000
_cell.angle_alpha   90.00
_cell.angle_beta   90.00
_cell.angle_gamma   90.00
#
_symmetry.space_group_name_H-M   'P 1'
#
loop_
_entity.id
_entity.type
_entity.pdbx_description
1 polymer ?
#
loop_
_entity_poly.entity_id
_entity_poly.type
_entity_poly.pdbx_seq_one_letter_code
_entity_poly.pdbx_strand_id
1 'polypeptide(L)'
;RLRCQRVLAFRDGVFQTATVKQFRGGRDLGLQFPGERQVVFLDGGGIFGDPPGIIFDSTPPVSSLGIGVAVCARLDPTVSVFRPGTVVEISSDPPSYRIRFAPPPASSPPVWIPRSGLRLLRPPWIPEDDPDPVSRREEEEAA
;
A
#
# COMPACT_ATOMS: atom_id res chain seq x y z
N ARG A 1 2.44 -7.52 -4.79
CA ARG A 1 1.65 -7.75 -3.55
C ARG A 1 2.61 -7.92 -2.37
N LEU A 2 2.75 -6.92 -1.48
CA LEU A 2 3.63 -7.00 -0.28
C LEU A 2 2.91 -7.56 0.95
N ARG A 3 1.68 -8.09 0.82
CA ARG A 3 0.89 -8.58 1.96
C ARG A 3 1.62 -9.72 2.65
N CYS A 4 1.75 -9.65 3.97
CA CYS A 4 2.53 -10.58 4.81
C CYS A 4 4.04 -10.60 4.55
N GLN A 5 4.59 -9.61 3.83
CA GLN A 5 6.03 -9.49 3.65
C GLN A 5 6.68 -8.89 4.90
N ARG A 6 7.80 -9.48 5.30
CA ARG A 6 8.67 -8.94 6.35
C ARG A 6 9.54 -7.83 5.75
N VAL A 7 9.53 -6.67 6.41
CA VAL A 7 10.18 -5.43 5.99
C VAL A 7 10.92 -4.82 7.17
N LEU A 8 11.83 -3.90 6.89
CA LEU A 8 12.30 -2.93 7.88
C LEU A 8 11.47 -1.67 7.73
N ALA A 9 11.00 -1.13 8.85
CA ALA A 9 10.17 0.05 8.89
C ALA A 9 10.82 1.11 9.79
N PHE A 10 10.87 2.34 9.30
CA PHE A 10 11.47 3.46 10.03
C PHE A 10 10.54 3.91 11.15
N ARG A 11 11.04 3.93 12.37
CA ARG A 11 10.35 4.40 13.57
C ARG A 11 11.36 4.94 14.57
N ASP A 12 11.08 6.13 15.11
CA ASP A 12 11.87 6.74 16.17
C ASP A 12 13.39 6.82 15.83
N GLY A 13 13.71 7.12 14.56
CA GLY A 13 15.09 7.26 14.09
C GLY A 13 15.77 5.95 13.64
N VAL A 14 15.13 4.79 13.81
CA VAL A 14 15.74 3.49 13.54
C VAL A 14 14.83 2.61 12.68
N PHE A 15 15.43 1.81 11.81
CA PHE A 15 14.72 0.77 11.05
C PHE A 15 14.53 -0.49 11.90
N GLN A 16 13.27 -0.82 12.19
CA GLN A 16 12.89 -1.98 12.99
C GLN A 16 12.17 -3.02 12.13
N THR A 17 12.28 -4.30 12.48
CA THR A 17 11.58 -5.36 11.74
C THR A 17 10.08 -5.21 11.88
N ALA A 18 9.35 -5.36 10.78
CA ALA A 18 7.90 -5.26 10.74
C ALA A 18 7.30 -6.18 9.67
N THR A 19 6.01 -6.43 9.76
CA THR A 19 5.24 -7.19 8.77
C THR A 19 4.14 -6.32 8.17
N VAL A 20 4.08 -6.26 6.84
CA VAL A 20 3.02 -5.55 6.12
C VAL A 20 1.70 -6.33 6.21
N LYS A 21 0.64 -5.65 6.63
CA LYS A 21 -0.71 -6.21 6.77
C LYS A 21 -1.66 -5.68 5.71
N GLN A 22 -1.56 -4.40 5.38
CA GLN A 22 -2.45 -3.72 4.45
C GLN A 22 -1.67 -2.69 3.63
N PHE A 23 -2.19 -2.37 2.46
CA PHE A 23 -1.71 -1.31 1.58
C PHE A 23 -2.85 -0.33 1.34
N ARG A 24 -2.50 0.95 1.23
CA ARG A 24 -3.37 2.06 0.87
C ARG A 24 -2.77 2.73 -0.35
N GLY A 25 -3.49 2.73 -1.48
CA GLY A 25 -3.00 3.19 -2.78
C GLY A 25 -2.87 4.70 -2.90
N GLY A 26 -3.41 5.45 -1.93
CA GLY A 26 -3.30 6.91 -1.89
C GLY A 26 -4.27 7.65 -2.80
N ARG A 27 -5.27 6.94 -3.32
CA ARG A 27 -6.41 7.47 -4.08
C ARG A 27 -7.68 6.74 -3.65
N ASP A 28 -7.93 6.72 -2.36
CA ASP A 28 -9.08 5.99 -1.82
C ASP A 28 -10.34 6.87 -1.86
N LEU A 29 -11.48 6.25 -2.13
CA LEU A 29 -12.79 6.90 -2.08
C LEU A 29 -13.41 6.66 -0.70
N GLY A 30 -13.64 7.74 0.04
CA GLY A 30 -14.45 7.72 1.25
C GLY A 30 -15.92 7.77 0.88
N LEU A 31 -16.65 6.71 1.20
CA LEU A 31 -18.08 6.59 0.95
C LEU A 31 -18.86 6.67 2.25
N GLN A 32 -19.95 7.43 2.23
CA GLN A 32 -20.95 7.41 3.29
C GLN A 32 -22.18 6.62 2.82
N PHE A 33 -22.56 5.62 3.61
CA PHE A 33 -23.75 4.83 3.36
C PHE A 33 -24.97 5.40 4.10
N PRO A 34 -26.18 5.27 3.54
CA PRO A 34 -27.40 5.66 4.24
C PRO A 34 -27.54 4.93 5.58
N GLY A 35 -27.81 5.70 6.64
CA GLY A 35 -27.94 5.17 8.00
C GLY A 35 -26.63 4.99 8.77
N GLU A 36 -25.47 5.21 8.12
CA GLU A 36 -24.16 5.09 8.75
C GLU A 36 -23.50 6.46 8.93
N ARG A 37 -22.92 6.67 10.13
CA ARG A 37 -22.10 7.86 10.41
C ARG A 37 -20.64 7.64 10.02
N GLN A 38 -20.23 6.40 9.82
CA GLN A 38 -18.86 6.06 9.48
C GLN A 38 -18.63 6.21 7.97
N VAL A 39 -17.50 6.81 7.61
CA VAL A 39 -17.00 6.83 6.23
C VAL A 39 -16.19 5.57 5.98
N VAL A 40 -16.51 4.86 4.89
CA VAL A 40 -15.81 3.64 4.47
C VAL A 40 -14.90 3.99 3.30
N PHE A 41 -13.59 3.78 3.46
CA PHE A 41 -12.62 3.99 2.40
C PHE A 41 -12.46 2.74 1.55
N LEU A 42 -12.73 2.87 0.26
CA LEU A 42 -12.47 1.84 -0.74
C LEU A 42 -11.23 2.20 -1.56
N ASP A 43 -10.39 1.19 -1.79
CA ASP A 43 -9.19 1.36 -2.60
C ASP A 43 -9.60 1.72 -4.04
N GLY A 44 -8.99 2.78 -4.56
CA GLY A 44 -9.28 3.40 -5.84
C GLY A 44 -8.99 2.57 -7.08
N GLY A 45 -8.69 1.28 -6.93
CA GLY A 45 -8.59 0.33 -8.04
C GLY A 45 -7.68 0.79 -9.17
N GLY A 46 -6.37 0.77 -8.93
CA GLY A 46 -5.40 0.75 -10.03
C GLY A 46 -5.44 -0.60 -10.79
N ILE A 47 -5.93 -0.55 -12.02
CA ILE A 47 -5.39 -1.19 -13.25
C ILE A 47 -5.25 -2.73 -13.32
N PHE A 48 -5.49 -3.55 -12.29
CA PHE A 48 -5.27 -5.02 -12.42
C PHE A 48 -6.45 -5.91 -11.99
N GLY A 49 -7.23 -6.32 -12.99
CA GLY A 49 -7.57 -7.74 -13.24
C GLY A 49 -8.88 -8.30 -12.67
N ASP A 50 -9.95 -8.25 -13.48
CA ASP A 50 -10.94 -9.34 -13.58
C ASP A 50 -11.19 -9.57 -15.09
N PRO A 51 -11.31 -10.82 -15.58
CA PRO A 51 -11.39 -11.14 -17.02
C PRO A 51 -12.75 -10.74 -17.62
N PRO A 52 -12.86 -10.56 -18.94
CA PRO A 52 -14.09 -10.08 -19.55
C PRO A 52 -15.11 -11.21 -19.55
N GLY A 53 -16.24 -10.98 -18.90
CA GLY A 53 -17.32 -11.96 -18.87
C GLY A 53 -18.53 -11.38 -18.16
N ILE A 54 -19.47 -10.89 -18.97
CA ILE A 54 -20.74 -10.26 -18.59
C ILE A 54 -20.58 -8.77 -18.29
N ILE A 55 -21.46 -7.99 -18.89
CA ILE A 55 -21.54 -6.52 -18.83
C ILE A 55 -21.73 -6.09 -17.38
N PHE A 56 -20.64 -5.96 -16.63
CA PHE A 56 -20.60 -5.17 -15.41
C PHE A 56 -20.22 -3.77 -15.82
N ASP A 57 -20.97 -2.77 -15.35
CA ASP A 57 -20.60 -1.36 -15.49
C ASP A 57 -19.12 -1.21 -15.10
N SER A 58 -18.29 -0.81 -16.06
CA SER A 58 -16.87 -0.62 -15.83
C SER A 58 -16.69 0.35 -14.66
N THR A 59 -15.93 -0.06 -13.63
CA THR A 59 -15.67 0.79 -12.47
C THR A 59 -14.99 2.07 -12.95
N PRO A 60 -15.61 3.26 -12.75
CA PRO A 60 -15.01 4.50 -13.22
C PRO A 60 -13.70 4.76 -12.46
N PRO A 61 -12.68 5.34 -13.13
CA PRO A 61 -11.46 5.71 -12.43
C PRO A 61 -11.78 6.73 -11.33
N VAL A 62 -11.07 6.66 -10.20
CA VAL A 62 -11.26 7.60 -9.07
C VAL A 62 -11.20 9.07 -9.51
N SER A 63 -10.35 9.37 -10.49
CA SER A 63 -10.20 10.72 -11.03
C SER A 63 -11.43 11.27 -11.77
N SER A 64 -12.38 10.41 -12.16
CA SER A 64 -13.64 10.85 -12.78
C SER A 64 -14.80 10.98 -11.78
N LEU A 65 -14.55 10.71 -10.49
CA LEU A 65 -15.53 10.85 -9.42
C LEU A 65 -15.30 12.14 -8.65
N GLY A 66 -16.39 12.76 -8.21
CA GLY A 66 -16.37 13.96 -7.38
C GLY A 66 -17.06 13.74 -6.05
N ILE A 67 -16.79 14.60 -5.07
CA ILE A 67 -17.55 14.64 -3.82
C ILE A 67 -19.02 14.95 -4.13
N GLY A 68 -19.94 14.24 -3.47
CA GLY A 68 -21.39 14.32 -3.67
C GLY A 68 -21.93 13.38 -4.75
N VAL A 69 -21.08 12.70 -5.52
CA VAL A 69 -21.52 11.73 -6.53
C VAL A 69 -22.07 10.48 -5.85
N ALA A 70 -23.30 10.09 -6.24
CA ALA A 70 -23.89 8.81 -5.86
C ALA A 70 -23.23 7.68 -6.66
N VAL A 71 -22.78 6.65 -5.96
CA VAL A 71 -22.10 5.49 -6.53
C VAL A 71 -22.69 4.19 -5.99
N CYS A 72 -22.53 3.11 -6.76
CA CYS A 72 -22.81 1.76 -6.29
C CYS A 72 -21.48 1.06 -6.02
N ALA A 73 -21.20 0.78 -4.75
CA ALA A 73 -19.90 0.29 -4.32
C ALA A 73 -19.91 -1.21 -4.05
N ARG A 74 -18.94 -1.94 -4.61
CA ARG A 74 -18.73 -3.36 -4.34
C ARG A 74 -17.93 -3.52 -3.05
N LEU A 75 -18.58 -4.04 -2.00
CA LEU A 75 -17.96 -4.20 -0.67
C LEU A 75 -17.13 -5.48 -0.58
N ASP A 76 -17.58 -6.55 -1.24
CA ASP A 76 -16.92 -7.84 -1.24
C ASP A 76 -16.76 -8.35 -2.68
N PRO A 77 -15.52 -8.54 -3.16
CA PRO A 77 -15.28 -9.09 -4.49
C PRO A 77 -15.66 -10.57 -4.61
N THR A 78 -15.70 -11.33 -3.53
CA THR A 78 -15.99 -12.77 -3.56
C THR A 78 -17.50 -13.06 -3.61
N VAL A 79 -18.30 -12.17 -3.02
CA VAL A 79 -19.76 -12.35 -2.89
C VAL A 79 -20.54 -11.38 -3.79
N SER A 80 -19.86 -10.46 -4.48
CA SER A 80 -20.49 -9.44 -5.36
C SER A 80 -21.60 -8.66 -4.65
N VAL A 81 -21.34 -8.25 -3.41
CA VAL A 81 -22.26 -7.40 -2.62
C VAL A 81 -22.05 -5.95 -3.02
N PHE A 82 -23.09 -5.34 -3.58
CA PHE A 82 -23.10 -3.94 -3.99
C PHE A 82 -24.02 -3.11 -3.09
N ARG A 83 -23.57 -1.91 -2.72
CA ARG A 83 -24.36 -1.00 -1.89
C ARG A 83 -24.30 0.43 -2.43
N PRO A 84 -25.44 1.13 -2.53
CA PRO A 84 -25.45 2.54 -2.90
C PRO A 84 -24.87 3.40 -1.77
N GLY A 85 -23.99 4.33 -2.12
CA GLY A 85 -23.38 5.29 -1.20
C GLY A 85 -23.04 6.60 -1.91
N THR A 86 -22.65 7.60 -1.13
CA THR A 86 -22.24 8.91 -1.66
C THR A 86 -20.76 9.12 -1.40
N VAL A 87 -20.02 9.58 -2.40
CA VAL A 87 -18.63 10.00 -2.23
C VAL A 87 -18.61 11.23 -1.34
N VAL A 88 -18.01 11.12 -0.15
CA VAL A 88 -17.87 12.24 0.79
C VAL A 88 -16.42 12.72 0.87
N GLU A 89 -15.47 11.89 0.45
CA GLU A 89 -14.05 12.19 0.51
C GLU A 89 -13.29 11.50 -0.62
N ILE A 90 -12.29 12.18 -1.16
CA ILE A 90 -11.32 11.60 -2.09
C ILE A 90 -9.95 11.82 -1.45
N SER A 91 -9.37 10.75 -0.90
CA SER A 91 -8.07 10.84 -0.24
C SER A 91 -6.97 11.01 -1.29
N SER A 92 -6.15 12.04 -1.12
CA SER A 92 -4.92 12.26 -1.89
C SER A 92 -3.68 11.88 -1.08
N ASP A 93 -3.85 11.09 -0.01
CA ASP A 93 -2.74 10.69 0.85
C ASP A 93 -1.69 9.92 0.05
N PRO A 94 -0.39 10.06 0.32
CA PRO A 94 0.60 9.25 -0.36
C PRO A 94 0.40 7.76 -0.06
N PRO A 95 0.76 6.86 -0.99
CA PRO A 95 0.66 5.43 -0.78
C PRO A 95 1.33 4.99 0.52
N SER A 96 0.58 4.30 1.37
CA SER A 96 0.97 3.97 2.73
C SER A 96 0.73 2.50 3.04
N TYR A 97 1.51 1.96 3.97
CA TYR A 97 1.48 0.55 4.34
C TYR A 97 1.16 0.40 5.81
N ARG A 98 0.14 -0.40 6.12
CA ARG A 98 -0.20 -0.76 7.49
C ARG A 98 0.72 -1.88 7.93
N ILE A 99 1.56 -1.62 8.89
CA ILE A 99 2.58 -2.56 9.36
C ILE A 99 2.39 -2.90 10.84
N ARG A 100 2.98 -4.02 11.25
CA ARG A 100 3.14 -4.38 12.66
C ARG A 100 4.61 -4.64 12.95
N PHE A 101 5.18 -3.89 13.90
CA PHE A 101 6.55 -4.07 14.36
C PHE A 101 6.73 -5.40 15.10
N ALA A 102 7.93 -5.96 15.02
CA ALA A 102 8.37 -7.17 15.71
C ALA A 102 9.67 -6.89 16.49
N PRO A 103 9.81 -7.41 17.73
CA PRO A 103 8.76 -8.08 18.52
C PRO A 103 7.61 -7.10 18.83
N PRO A 104 6.35 -7.56 18.83
CA PRO A 104 5.22 -6.67 19.07
C PRO A 104 5.30 -6.15 20.52
N PRO A 105 5.31 -4.82 20.75
CA PRO A 105 5.05 -4.29 22.09
C PRO A 105 3.67 -4.78 22.52
N ALA A 106 3.50 -5.11 23.81
CA ALA A 106 2.21 -5.54 24.35
C ALA A 106 1.11 -4.57 23.90
N SER A 107 0.16 -5.06 23.08
CA SER A 107 -0.99 -4.30 22.59
C SER A 107 -0.73 -3.09 21.66
N SER A 108 0.41 -2.99 20.96
CA SER A 108 0.60 -1.88 20.00
C SER A 108 -0.25 -2.07 18.73
N PRO A 109 -1.11 -1.09 18.35
CA PRO A 109 -1.90 -1.18 17.13
C PRO A 109 -1.01 -1.08 15.88
N PRO A 110 -1.43 -1.67 14.74
CA PRO A 110 -0.71 -1.51 13.48
C PRO A 110 -0.64 -0.03 13.05
N VAL A 111 0.49 0.40 12.52
CA VAL A 111 0.78 1.80 12.14
C VAL A 111 0.86 1.92 10.62
N TRP A 112 0.42 3.06 10.08
CA TRP A 112 0.58 3.39 8.67
C TRP A 112 1.92 4.10 8.43
N ILE A 113 2.72 3.58 7.50
CA ILE A 113 4.03 4.16 7.14
C ILE A 113 4.10 4.35 5.61
N PRO A 114 4.59 5.51 5.13
CA PRO A 114 4.76 5.75 3.70
C PRO A 114 5.83 4.83 3.10
N ARG A 115 5.83 4.68 1.76
CA ARG A 115 6.84 3.88 1.05
C ARG A 115 8.29 4.26 1.41
N SER A 116 8.56 5.55 1.63
CA SER A 116 9.91 6.04 1.99
C SER A 116 10.43 5.46 3.30
N GLY A 117 9.54 5.11 4.23
CA GLY A 117 9.88 4.52 5.52
C GLY A 117 10.01 3.00 5.50
N LEU A 118 9.94 2.34 4.33
CA LEU A 118 10.03 0.88 4.22
C LEU A 118 11.26 0.43 3.43
N ARG A 119 12.01 -0.53 3.98
CA ARG A 119 13.06 -1.27 3.27
C ARG A 119 12.75 -2.77 3.27
N LEU A 120 13.17 -3.47 2.23
CA LEU A 120 13.06 -4.93 2.20
C LEU A 120 14.13 -5.56 3.09
N LEU A 121 13.82 -6.71 3.70
CA LEU A 121 14.81 -7.50 4.46
C LEU A 121 15.82 -8.23 3.57
N ARG A 122 15.64 -8.20 2.24
CA ARG A 122 16.60 -8.74 1.28
C ARG A 122 17.33 -7.58 0.60
N PRO A 123 18.64 -7.71 0.31
CA PRO A 123 19.39 -6.73 -0.46
C PRO A 123 18.80 -6.57 -1.87
N PRO A 124 18.96 -5.37 -2.46
CA PRO A 124 20.16 -5.11 -3.24
C PRO A 124 20.91 -3.94 -2.62
N TRP A 125 21.53 -4.16 -1.46
CA TRP A 125 22.37 -3.13 -0.84
C TRP A 125 23.80 -3.33 -1.33
N ILE A 126 24.03 -3.09 -2.62
CA ILE A 126 25.36 -2.67 -3.06
C ILE A 126 25.29 -1.14 -2.99
N PRO A 127 26.03 -0.47 -2.09
CA PRO A 127 26.24 0.96 -2.21
C PRO A 127 26.80 1.20 -3.61
N GLU A 128 26.25 2.13 -4.40
CA GLU A 128 26.79 2.42 -5.75
C GLU A 128 28.26 2.89 -5.75
N ASP A 129 28.84 3.09 -4.56
CA ASP A 129 30.23 3.50 -4.32
C ASP A 129 31.10 2.43 -3.64
N ASP A 130 30.74 1.14 -3.67
CA ASP A 130 31.68 0.09 -3.23
C ASP A 130 32.53 -0.35 -4.44
N PRO A 131 33.78 0.13 -4.60
CA PRO A 131 34.64 -0.34 -5.67
C PRO A 131 34.86 -1.83 -5.47
N ASP A 132 34.50 -2.59 -6.49
CA ASP A 132 34.61 -4.04 -6.56
C ASP A 132 35.98 -4.48 -5.98
N PRO A 133 36.03 -5.34 -4.93
CA PRO A 133 37.28 -5.77 -4.30
C PRO A 133 38.19 -6.57 -5.24
N VAL A 134 37.71 -6.88 -6.46
CA VAL A 134 38.50 -7.53 -7.52
C VAL A 134 39.58 -6.60 -8.09
N SER A 135 39.45 -5.27 -7.93
CA SER A 135 40.43 -4.30 -8.45
C SER A 135 41.72 -4.17 -7.62
N ARG A 136 41.82 -4.80 -6.44
CA ARG A 136 43.02 -4.72 -5.57
C ARG A 136 44.02 -5.87 -5.71
N ARG A 137 43.76 -6.87 -6.57
CA ARG A 137 44.67 -8.02 -6.74
C ARG A 137 45.61 -7.92 -7.92
N GLU A 138 45.41 -6.98 -8.85
CA GLU A 138 46.24 -6.88 -10.06
C GLU A 138 47.39 -5.86 -9.94
N GLU A 139 47.45 -5.04 -8.88
CA GLU A 139 48.51 -4.03 -8.72
C GLU A 139 49.69 -4.49 -7.84
N GLU A 140 49.56 -5.59 -7.09
CA GLU A 140 50.64 -6.16 -6.26
C GLU A 140 51.47 -7.24 -6.99
N GLU A 141 51.07 -7.66 -8.21
CA GLU A 141 51.82 -8.63 -9.03
C GLU A 141 52.70 -7.96 -10.10
N ALA A 142 52.79 -6.62 -10.09
CA ALA A 142 53.59 -5.83 -11.03
C ALA A 142 54.72 -4.99 -10.39
N ALA A 143 55.09 -5.28 -9.13
CA ALA A 143 56.21 -4.63 -8.42
C ALA A 143 57.43 -5.55 -8.28
#